data_AF-A0A554PRV8-F1
#
_entry.id   AF-A0A554PRV8-F1
#
_cell.length_a   1.000
_cell.length_b   1.000
_cell.length_c   1.000
_cell.angle_alpha   90.00
_cell.angle_beta   90.00
_cell.angle_gamma   90.00
#
_symmetry.space_group_name_H-M   'P 1'
#
loop_
_entity.id
_entity.type
_entity.pdbx_description
1 polymer ?
#
loop_
_entity_poly.entity_id
_entity_poly.type
_entity_poly.pdbx_seq_one_letter_code
_entity_poly.pdbx_strand_id
1 'polypeptide(L)'
;MSQDFHGEVGQAAGGDINNYGVNISLVDKTESRFLVSAQRKELHELRAKCEELGDDPRDVWRRVHAQLGVTTISEITAEQFFDARNAMQARLEFLQEEADKRRLVGKVLRAVAEKDAKAEMNNFCEITFGRTQLNNLQKPQLQKTLEFVQGFVPHQQKTLQPPEVNKLTFMDFVMLHRQNSAGLFLLGIVVGGFFF
;
A
#
# COMPACT_ATOMS: atom_id res chain seq x y z
N MET A 1 -64.72 -61.30 -35.96
CA MET A 1 -63.60 -60.43 -35.55
C MET A 1 -62.95 -59.89 -36.81
N SER A 2 -63.09 -58.60 -37.06
CA SER A 2 -62.24 -57.83 -37.98
C SER A 2 -62.33 -56.38 -37.51
N GLN A 3 -61.22 -55.82 -37.04
CA GLN A 3 -61.09 -54.41 -36.68
C GLN A 3 -60.10 -53.79 -37.66
N ASP A 4 -60.59 -52.89 -38.50
CA ASP A 4 -59.79 -52.03 -39.36
C ASP A 4 -59.36 -50.78 -38.58
N PHE A 5 -58.05 -50.57 -38.47
CA PHE A 5 -57.47 -49.35 -37.91
C PHE A 5 -57.03 -48.44 -39.05
N HIS A 6 -57.77 -47.35 -39.27
CA HIS A 6 -57.32 -46.24 -40.11
C HIS A 6 -56.45 -45.31 -39.27
N GLY A 7 -55.17 -45.23 -39.62
CA GLY A 7 -54.23 -44.25 -39.07
C GLY A 7 -54.50 -42.87 -39.64
N GLU A 8 -54.81 -41.91 -38.77
CA GLU A 8 -54.85 -40.49 -39.10
C GLU A 8 -53.50 -39.86 -38.69
N VAL A 9 -52.74 -39.42 -39.69
CA VAL A 9 -51.51 -38.63 -39.52
C VAL A 9 -51.84 -37.15 -39.71
N GLY A 10 -51.24 -36.33 -38.86
CA GLY A 10 -51.72 -35.00 -38.49
C GLY A 10 -51.73 -33.94 -39.59
N GLN A 11 -52.50 -32.90 -39.31
CA GLN A 11 -52.28 -31.55 -39.84
C GLN A 11 -52.35 -30.56 -38.66
N ALA A 12 -51.20 -30.04 -38.27
CA ALA A 12 -51.10 -28.86 -37.42
C ALA A 12 -51.03 -27.63 -38.31
N ALA A 13 -52.16 -26.94 -38.44
CA ALA A 13 -52.29 -25.57 -38.89
C ALA A 13 -53.36 -24.97 -37.98
N GLY A 14 -53.24 -23.81 -37.36
CA GLY A 14 -52.36 -22.67 -37.53
C GLY A 14 -53.16 -21.51 -36.96
N GLY A 15 -52.61 -20.82 -35.96
CA GLY A 15 -53.00 -19.49 -35.50
C GLY A 15 -54.47 -19.20 -35.16
N ASP A 16 -54.76 -19.00 -33.87
CA ASP A 16 -55.39 -17.75 -33.40
C ASP A 16 -55.19 -17.61 -31.88
N ILE A 17 -54.20 -16.82 -31.46
CA ILE A 17 -54.07 -16.41 -30.05
C ILE A 17 -54.58 -14.98 -29.96
N ASN A 18 -55.89 -14.83 -29.74
CA ASN A 18 -56.48 -13.56 -29.35
C ASN A 18 -56.08 -13.23 -27.91
N ASN A 19 -54.93 -12.57 -27.74
CA ASN A 19 -54.58 -11.91 -26.49
C ASN A 19 -55.43 -10.64 -26.37
N TYR A 20 -56.64 -10.78 -25.82
CA TYR A 20 -57.48 -9.64 -25.47
C TYR A 20 -56.74 -8.82 -24.41
N GLY A 21 -56.26 -7.66 -24.84
CA GLY A 21 -55.52 -6.70 -24.03
C GLY A 21 -56.26 -6.35 -22.75
N VAL A 22 -55.74 -6.85 -21.63
CA VAL A 22 -55.94 -6.20 -20.35
C VAL A 22 -54.84 -5.15 -20.23
N ASN A 23 -55.14 -3.93 -20.68
CA ASN A 23 -54.35 -2.77 -20.29
C ASN A 23 -54.74 -2.42 -18.84
N ILE A 24 -54.06 -3.05 -17.88
CA ILE A 24 -54.16 -2.63 -16.49
C ILE A 24 -53.29 -1.38 -16.35
N SER A 25 -53.92 -0.22 -16.48
CA SER A 25 -53.34 1.06 -16.07
C SER A 25 -53.25 1.10 -14.55
N LEU A 26 -52.20 0.47 -13.99
CA LEU A 26 -51.80 0.61 -12.59
C LEU A 26 -51.07 1.94 -12.44
N VAL A 27 -51.80 2.99 -12.09
CA VAL A 27 -51.20 4.16 -11.44
C VAL A 27 -51.21 3.91 -9.93
N ASP A 28 -50.06 4.18 -9.30
CA ASP A 28 -49.81 4.31 -7.87
C ASP A 28 -49.48 3.06 -7.02
N LYS A 29 -48.42 2.37 -7.44
CA LYS A 29 -47.29 2.06 -6.55
C LYS A 29 -46.10 1.86 -7.46
N THR A 30 -45.06 2.68 -7.37
CA THR A 30 -43.77 2.36 -8.00
C THR A 30 -43.31 1.06 -7.35
N GLU A 31 -43.69 -0.09 -7.92
CA GLU A 31 -43.13 -1.38 -7.51
C GLU A 31 -41.66 -1.28 -7.85
N SER A 32 -40.88 -0.91 -6.84
CA SER A 32 -39.45 -0.73 -6.95
C SER A 32 -38.88 -2.04 -7.48
N ARG A 33 -38.49 -2.01 -8.75
CA ARG A 33 -38.06 -3.21 -9.48
C ARG A 33 -36.90 -3.85 -8.71
N PHE A 34 -36.98 -5.13 -8.41
CA PHE A 34 -35.88 -5.84 -7.78
C PHE A 34 -34.64 -5.90 -8.69
N LEU A 35 -33.45 -6.06 -8.10
CA LEU A 35 -32.22 -6.26 -8.86
C LEU A 35 -32.32 -7.46 -9.81
N VAL A 36 -31.91 -7.26 -11.06
CA VAL A 36 -31.75 -8.36 -12.04
C VAL A 36 -30.54 -9.23 -11.70
N SER A 37 -30.52 -10.46 -12.21
CA SER A 37 -29.43 -11.43 -11.95
C SER A 37 -28.04 -10.86 -12.28
N ALA A 38 -27.91 -10.13 -13.40
CA ALA A 38 -26.65 -9.50 -13.78
C ALA A 38 -26.17 -8.44 -12.77
N GLN A 39 -27.07 -7.60 -12.25
CA GLN A 39 -26.76 -6.58 -11.25
C GLN A 39 -26.33 -7.22 -9.92
N ARG A 40 -27.04 -8.28 -9.48
CA ARG A 40 -26.65 -9.03 -8.28
C ARG A 40 -25.26 -9.63 -8.44
N LYS A 41 -24.99 -10.25 -9.59
CA LYS A 41 -23.69 -10.83 -9.89
C LYS A 41 -22.58 -9.78 -9.80
N GLU A 42 -22.79 -8.60 -10.38
CA GLU A 42 -21.80 -7.51 -10.33
C GLU A 42 -21.51 -7.05 -8.89
N LEU A 43 -22.52 -6.88 -8.05
CA LEU A 43 -22.29 -6.51 -6.64
C LEU A 43 -21.53 -7.62 -5.89
N HIS A 44 -21.83 -8.89 -6.16
CA HIS A 44 -21.08 -10.00 -5.59
C HIS A 44 -19.62 -10.04 -6.07
N GLU A 45 -19.35 -9.73 -7.34
CA GLU A 45 -17.99 -9.61 -7.88
C GLU A 45 -17.22 -8.45 -7.25
N LEU A 46 -17.85 -7.29 -7.05
CA LEU A 46 -17.23 -6.15 -6.36
C LEU A 46 -16.89 -6.49 -4.90
N ARG A 47 -17.80 -7.17 -4.20
CA ARG A 47 -17.55 -7.69 -2.85
C ARG A 47 -16.41 -8.70 -2.83
N ALA A 48 -16.32 -9.59 -3.82
CA ALA A 48 -15.23 -10.57 -3.92
C ALA A 48 -13.87 -9.88 -4.12
N LYS A 49 -13.80 -8.83 -4.96
CA LYS A 49 -12.57 -8.02 -5.12
C LYS A 49 -12.14 -7.32 -3.83
N CYS A 50 -13.09 -6.88 -3.01
CA CYS A 50 -12.78 -6.31 -1.69
C CYS A 50 -12.23 -7.38 -0.73
N GLU A 51 -12.79 -8.60 -0.77
CA GLU A 51 -12.32 -9.75 0.01
C GLU A 51 -10.90 -10.18 -0.39
N GLU A 52 -10.57 -10.15 -1.68
CA GLU A 52 -9.20 -10.41 -2.18
C GLU A 52 -8.16 -9.42 -1.63
N LEU A 53 -8.56 -8.18 -1.32
CA LEU A 53 -7.72 -7.17 -0.67
C LEU A 53 -7.74 -7.26 0.86
N GLY A 54 -8.44 -8.24 1.43
CA GLY A 54 -8.46 -8.56 2.86
C GLY A 54 -9.57 -7.90 3.67
N ASP A 55 -10.61 -7.33 3.04
CA ASP A 55 -11.77 -6.80 3.75
C ASP A 55 -12.74 -7.92 4.15
N ASP A 56 -13.44 -7.79 5.29
CA ASP A 56 -14.48 -8.75 5.65
C ASP A 56 -15.67 -8.54 4.70
N PRO A 57 -16.08 -9.56 3.93
CA PRO A 57 -17.23 -9.45 3.06
C PRO A 57 -18.53 -9.02 3.76
N ARG A 58 -18.71 -9.35 5.04
CA ARG A 58 -19.87 -8.90 5.81
C ARG A 58 -19.84 -7.40 6.04
N ASP A 59 -18.67 -6.83 6.28
CA ASP A 59 -18.49 -5.40 6.49
C ASP A 59 -18.70 -4.60 5.21
N VAL A 60 -18.30 -5.15 4.05
CA VAL A 60 -18.61 -4.55 2.74
C VAL A 60 -20.13 -4.40 2.58
N TRP A 61 -20.90 -5.48 2.85
CA TRP A 61 -22.36 -5.43 2.77
C TRP A 61 -22.98 -4.50 3.81
N ARG A 62 -22.50 -4.50 5.07
CA ARG A 62 -22.99 -3.59 6.11
C ARG A 62 -22.87 -2.12 5.71
N ARG A 63 -21.76 -1.73 5.05
CA ARG A 63 -21.60 -0.35 4.56
C ARG A 63 -22.63 0.00 3.51
N VAL A 64 -22.84 -0.87 2.53
CA VAL A 64 -23.85 -0.69 1.48
C VAL A 64 -25.25 -0.60 2.08
N HIS A 65 -25.58 -1.50 2.99
CA HIS A 65 -26.86 -1.54 3.70
C HIS A 65 -27.10 -0.25 4.50
N ALA A 66 -26.11 0.21 5.25
CA ALA A 66 -26.19 1.47 6.01
C ALA A 66 -26.35 2.69 5.09
N GLN A 67 -25.67 2.73 3.94
CA GLN A 67 -25.76 3.83 2.99
C GLN A 67 -27.11 3.90 2.26
N LEU A 68 -27.72 2.74 1.98
CA LEU A 68 -29.00 2.65 1.29
C LEU A 68 -30.21 2.58 2.23
N GLY A 69 -29.98 2.44 3.54
CA GLY A 69 -31.05 2.26 4.53
C GLY A 69 -31.77 0.91 4.43
N VAL A 70 -31.10 -0.12 3.91
CA VAL A 70 -31.66 -1.48 3.74
C VAL A 70 -30.98 -2.46 4.68
N THR A 71 -31.59 -3.63 4.93
CA THR A 71 -31.00 -4.66 5.80
C THR A 71 -30.48 -5.87 5.04
N THR A 72 -31.01 -6.11 3.83
CA THR A 72 -30.65 -7.25 2.99
C THR A 72 -30.44 -6.83 1.53
N ILE A 73 -29.62 -7.60 0.80
CA ILE A 73 -29.41 -7.41 -0.65
C ILE A 73 -30.72 -7.53 -1.46
N SER A 74 -31.69 -8.30 -0.96
CA SER A 74 -32.97 -8.50 -1.64
C SER A 74 -33.88 -7.28 -1.57
N GLU A 75 -33.66 -6.40 -0.60
CA GLU A 75 -34.35 -5.11 -0.48
C GLU A 75 -33.74 -4.02 -1.38
N ILE A 76 -32.55 -4.25 -1.94
CA ILE A 76 -31.96 -3.30 -2.88
C ILE A 76 -32.79 -3.32 -4.16
N THR A 77 -33.20 -2.12 -4.56
CA THR A 77 -34.00 -1.89 -5.77
C THR A 77 -33.08 -1.61 -6.97
N ALA A 78 -33.58 -1.79 -8.18
CA ALA A 78 -32.85 -1.50 -9.41
C ALA A 78 -32.45 -0.02 -9.53
N GLU A 79 -33.21 0.88 -8.90
CA GLU A 79 -32.92 2.31 -8.81
C GLU A 79 -31.72 2.57 -7.88
N GLN A 80 -31.64 1.85 -6.75
CA GLN A 80 -30.53 1.93 -5.80
C GLN A 80 -29.28 1.16 -6.24
N PHE A 81 -29.33 0.43 -7.36
CA PHE A 81 -28.20 -0.37 -7.84
C PHE A 81 -26.93 0.47 -8.04
N PHE A 82 -27.07 1.66 -8.64
CA PHE A 82 -25.93 2.52 -8.92
C PHE A 82 -25.29 3.03 -7.63
N ASP A 83 -26.11 3.38 -6.64
CA ASP A 83 -25.63 3.80 -5.32
C ASP A 83 -24.94 2.65 -4.58
N ALA A 84 -25.51 1.45 -4.63
CA ALA A 84 -24.90 0.23 -4.07
C ALA A 84 -23.52 -0.05 -4.71
N ARG A 85 -23.46 0.05 -6.03
CA ARG A 85 -22.25 -0.16 -6.82
C ARG A 85 -21.18 0.87 -6.45
N ASN A 86 -21.54 2.15 -6.39
CA ASN A 86 -20.62 3.23 -6.04
C ASN A 86 -20.08 3.09 -4.63
N ALA A 87 -20.93 2.70 -3.67
CA ALA A 87 -20.52 2.43 -2.30
C ALA A 87 -19.45 1.32 -2.23
N MET A 88 -19.66 0.21 -2.94
CA MET A 88 -18.67 -0.87 -3.02
C MET A 88 -17.41 -0.46 -3.77
N GLN A 89 -17.56 0.28 -4.87
CA GLN A 89 -16.44 0.75 -5.69
C GLN A 89 -15.54 1.72 -4.91
N ALA A 90 -16.12 2.66 -4.17
CA ALA A 90 -15.37 3.57 -3.30
C ALA A 90 -14.61 2.80 -2.20
N ARG A 91 -15.22 1.74 -1.65
CA ARG A 91 -14.55 0.88 -0.68
C ARG A 91 -13.38 0.12 -1.32
N LEU A 92 -13.58 -0.40 -2.52
CA LEU A 92 -12.55 -1.11 -3.28
C LEU A 92 -11.35 -0.19 -3.56
N GLU A 93 -11.61 1.03 -4.03
CA GLU A 93 -10.58 2.04 -4.30
C GLU A 93 -9.78 2.39 -3.05
N PHE A 94 -10.45 2.57 -1.91
CA PHE A 94 -9.79 2.79 -0.64
C PHE A 94 -8.87 1.61 -0.25
N LEU A 95 -9.34 0.37 -0.39
CA LEU A 95 -8.54 -0.82 -0.10
C LEU A 95 -7.33 -0.94 -1.03
N GLN A 96 -7.49 -0.62 -2.30
CA GLN A 96 -6.40 -0.59 -3.27
C GLN A 96 -5.35 0.45 -2.90
N GLU A 97 -5.78 1.65 -2.51
CA GLU A 97 -4.87 2.70 -2.04
C GLU A 97 -4.12 2.28 -0.77
N GLU A 98 -4.79 1.65 0.18
CA GLU A 98 -4.15 1.11 1.38
C GLU A 98 -3.12 0.02 1.05
N ALA A 99 -3.45 -0.90 0.15
CA ALA A 99 -2.55 -1.95 -0.30
C ALA A 99 -1.31 -1.36 -0.99
N ASP A 100 -1.50 -0.38 -1.87
CA ASP A 100 -0.44 0.40 -2.51
C ASP A 100 0.48 1.08 -1.48
N LYS A 101 -0.12 1.73 -0.47
CA LYS A 101 0.61 2.38 0.62
C LYS A 101 1.46 1.36 1.38
N ARG A 102 0.89 0.22 1.77
CA ARG A 102 1.60 -0.86 2.48
C ARG A 102 2.77 -1.40 1.64
N ARG A 103 2.54 -1.61 0.34
CA ARG A 103 3.59 -2.02 -0.61
C ARG A 103 4.73 -1.00 -0.66
N LEU A 104 4.40 0.30 -0.70
CA LEU A 104 5.38 1.36 -0.74
C LEU A 104 6.19 1.46 0.56
N VAL A 105 5.53 1.34 1.72
CA VAL A 105 6.20 1.25 3.02
C VAL A 105 7.19 0.07 3.03
N GLY A 106 6.78 -1.11 2.54
CA GLY A 106 7.67 -2.27 2.42
C GLY A 106 8.90 -2.00 1.55
N LYS A 107 8.74 -1.28 0.43
CA LYS A 107 9.87 -0.86 -0.42
C LYS A 107 10.82 0.09 0.31
N VAL A 108 10.28 1.07 1.03
CA VAL A 108 11.10 2.01 1.83
C VAL A 108 11.88 1.23 2.87
N LEU A 109 11.23 0.39 3.68
CA LEU A 109 11.88 -0.40 4.73
C LEU A 109 12.97 -1.31 4.17
N ARG A 110 12.75 -1.91 3.00
CA ARG A 110 13.77 -2.72 2.32
C ARG A 110 14.98 -1.88 1.91
N ALA A 111 14.76 -0.75 1.25
CA ALA A 111 15.85 0.13 0.84
C ALA A 111 16.63 0.69 2.04
N VAL A 112 15.93 0.97 3.14
CA VAL A 112 16.54 1.39 4.42
C VAL A 112 17.43 0.29 4.98
N ALA A 113 16.96 -0.96 4.98
CA ALA A 113 17.73 -2.10 5.47
C ALA A 113 18.96 -2.38 4.59
N GLU A 114 18.84 -2.24 3.27
CA GLU A 114 19.95 -2.44 2.32
C GLU A 114 21.06 -1.38 2.49
N LYS A 115 20.72 -0.17 2.93
CA LYS A 115 21.66 0.98 3.06
C LYS A 115 21.98 1.37 4.50
N ASP A 116 21.45 0.64 5.49
CA ASP A 116 21.49 0.99 6.91
C ASP A 116 21.07 2.45 7.20
N ALA A 117 20.09 2.95 6.44
CA ALA A 117 19.73 4.38 6.41
C ALA A 117 18.62 4.75 7.41
N LYS A 118 18.40 3.95 8.46
CA LYS A 118 17.21 4.08 9.33
C LYS A 118 17.19 5.39 10.10
N ALA A 119 18.32 5.77 10.69
CA ALA A 119 18.44 7.02 11.42
C ALA A 119 18.22 8.22 10.50
N GLU A 120 18.85 8.20 9.33
CA GLU A 120 18.77 9.28 8.36
C GLU A 120 17.36 9.42 7.77
N MET A 121 16.69 8.30 7.46
CA MET A 121 15.30 8.30 7.01
C MET A 121 14.39 8.91 8.08
N ASN A 122 14.55 8.53 9.35
CA ASN A 122 13.73 9.08 10.43
C ASN A 122 13.94 10.60 10.56
N ASN A 123 15.19 11.05 10.53
CA ASN A 123 15.54 12.47 10.56
C ASN A 123 14.92 13.24 9.38
N PHE A 124 15.04 12.70 8.16
CA PHE A 124 14.42 13.27 6.97
C PHE A 124 12.90 13.38 7.11
N CYS A 125 12.23 12.33 7.57
CA CYS A 125 10.78 12.32 7.78
C CYS A 125 10.34 13.29 8.87
N GLU A 126 11.11 13.44 9.95
CA GLU A 126 10.87 14.40 11.02
C GLU A 126 10.99 15.84 10.52
N ILE A 127 12.07 16.18 9.81
CA ILE A 127 12.29 17.53 9.27
C ILE A 127 11.26 17.87 8.18
N THR A 128 10.97 16.94 7.28
CA THR A 128 10.16 17.22 6.08
C THR A 128 8.66 17.13 6.35
N PHE A 129 8.23 16.22 7.23
CA PHE A 129 6.82 15.90 7.45
C PHE A 129 6.37 16.07 8.92
N GLY A 130 7.29 16.30 9.86
CA GLY A 130 6.99 16.38 11.28
C GLY A 130 6.59 15.04 11.90
N ARG A 131 6.83 13.91 11.23
CA ARG A 131 6.41 12.57 11.65
C ARG A 131 7.40 11.51 11.19
N THR A 132 7.70 10.54 12.04
CA THR A 132 8.64 9.45 11.74
C THR A 132 7.95 8.13 11.35
N GLN A 133 6.66 7.98 11.64
CA GLN A 133 5.91 6.75 11.36
C GLN A 133 5.49 6.68 9.88
N LEU A 134 6.16 5.80 9.11
CA LEU A 134 5.89 5.59 7.68
C LEU A 134 4.41 5.24 7.38
N ASN A 135 3.74 4.50 8.26
CA ASN A 135 2.34 4.10 8.05
C ASN A 135 1.36 5.28 8.02
N ASN A 136 1.74 6.40 8.63
CA ASN A 136 0.94 7.62 8.73
C ASN A 136 1.29 8.64 7.62
N LEU A 137 2.29 8.34 6.80
CA LEU A 137 2.65 9.17 5.66
C LEU A 137 1.69 8.92 4.49
N GLN A 138 1.35 10.00 3.79
CA GLN A 138 0.58 9.93 2.55
C GLN A 138 1.42 9.30 1.42
N LYS A 139 0.76 8.75 0.38
CA LYS A 139 1.44 8.17 -0.80
C LYS A 139 2.55 9.07 -1.39
N PRO A 140 2.36 10.38 -1.63
CA PRO A 140 3.44 11.24 -2.15
C PRO A 140 4.60 11.43 -1.16
N GLN A 141 4.32 11.44 0.15
CA GLN A 141 5.37 11.57 1.18
C GLN A 141 6.23 10.31 1.22
N LEU A 142 5.61 9.12 1.15
CA LEU A 142 6.32 7.85 1.06
C LEU A 142 7.18 7.72 -0.20
N GLN A 143 6.72 8.26 -1.34
CA GLN A 143 7.52 8.30 -2.57
C GLN A 143 8.76 9.16 -2.40
N LYS A 144 8.62 10.35 -1.81
CA LYS A 144 9.76 11.22 -1.47
C LYS A 144 10.73 10.57 -0.49
N THR A 145 10.22 9.89 0.53
CA THR A 145 11.07 9.12 1.46
C THR A 145 11.81 8.00 0.73
N LEU A 146 11.15 7.29 -0.19
CA LEU A 146 11.80 6.25 -0.98
C LEU A 146 12.92 6.82 -1.86
N GLU A 147 12.66 7.93 -2.55
CA GLU A 147 13.64 8.63 -3.37
C GLU A 147 14.85 9.07 -2.55
N PHE A 148 14.61 9.66 -1.38
CA PHE A 148 15.65 10.03 -0.43
C PHE A 148 16.53 8.84 -0.02
N VAL A 149 15.90 7.74 0.42
CA VAL A 149 16.63 6.53 0.84
C VAL A 149 17.38 5.90 -0.34
N GLN A 150 16.81 5.90 -1.54
CA GLN A 150 17.49 5.38 -2.73
C GLN A 150 18.73 6.21 -3.11
N GLY A 151 18.64 7.54 -3.00
CA GLY A 151 19.75 8.46 -3.22
C GLY A 151 20.76 8.51 -2.07
N PHE A 152 20.40 8.00 -0.89
CA PHE A 152 21.31 7.96 0.26
C PHE A 152 22.51 7.06 -0.06
N VAL A 153 23.69 7.66 -0.12
CA VAL A 153 24.95 6.95 -0.09
C VAL A 153 25.38 6.95 1.37
N PRO A 154 25.53 5.77 2.00
CA PRO A 154 26.10 5.69 3.33
C PRO A 154 27.42 6.43 3.25
N HIS A 155 27.50 7.58 3.91
CA HIS A 155 28.79 8.04 4.34
C HIS A 155 29.23 6.89 5.22
N GLN A 156 30.23 6.12 4.77
CA GLN A 156 31.02 5.40 5.73
C GLN A 156 31.28 6.45 6.79
N GLN A 157 30.66 6.28 7.97
CA GLN A 157 31.31 6.74 9.17
C GLN A 157 32.68 6.17 8.96
N LYS A 158 33.60 7.07 8.56
CA LYS A 158 35.00 6.94 8.80
C LYS A 158 34.95 6.49 10.24
N THR A 159 35.09 5.17 10.43
CA THR A 159 35.45 4.64 11.73
C THR A 159 36.47 5.66 12.17
N LEU A 160 36.24 6.28 13.33
CA LEU A 160 37.37 6.81 14.03
C LEU A 160 38.30 5.60 14.09
N GLN A 161 39.19 5.49 13.10
CA GLN A 161 40.44 4.82 13.24
C GLN A 161 40.89 5.40 14.56
N PRO A 162 41.00 4.59 15.64
CA PRO A 162 41.63 5.08 16.86
C PRO A 162 42.87 5.80 16.35
N PRO A 163 43.00 7.12 16.63
CA PRO A 163 43.77 8.06 15.82
C PRO A 163 44.97 7.30 15.35
N GLU A 164 45.07 7.02 14.03
CA GLU A 164 46.20 6.26 13.52
C GLU A 164 47.37 6.98 14.16
N VAL A 165 48.01 6.28 15.11
CA VAL A 165 49.17 6.81 15.78
C VAL A 165 50.13 6.73 14.62
N ASN A 166 50.13 7.79 13.81
CA ASN A 166 51.16 8.13 12.87
C ASN A 166 52.37 7.80 13.70
N LYS A 167 53.06 6.73 13.30
CA LYS A 167 54.39 6.47 13.79
C LYS A 167 55.13 7.67 13.25
N LEU A 168 55.02 8.79 13.97
CA LEU A 168 55.83 9.98 13.86
C LEU A 168 57.19 9.39 14.04
N THR A 169 57.77 9.10 12.89
CA THR A 169 59.01 8.38 12.80
C THR A 169 59.96 9.27 13.57
N PHE A 170 60.77 8.70 14.47
CA PHE A 170 61.62 9.46 15.39
C PHE A 170 62.38 10.61 14.69
N MET A 171 62.65 10.43 13.40
CA MET A 171 63.16 11.43 12.45
C MET A 171 62.32 12.71 12.32
N ASP A 172 60.99 12.65 12.24
CA ASP A 172 60.12 13.83 12.17
C ASP A 172 60.12 14.61 13.49
N PHE A 173 60.19 13.92 14.63
CA PHE A 173 60.30 14.55 15.95
C PHE A 173 61.66 15.25 16.13
N VAL A 174 62.75 14.63 15.66
CA VAL A 174 64.11 15.21 15.71
C VAL A 174 64.26 16.39 14.74
N MET A 175 63.62 16.33 13.56
CA MET A 175 63.64 17.43 12.60
C MET A 175 62.79 18.62 13.05
N LEU A 176 61.58 18.38 13.56
CA LEU A 176 60.67 19.45 13.97
C LEU A 176 61.20 20.22 15.19
N HIS A 177 61.94 19.53 16.08
CA HIS A 177 62.44 20.12 17.32
C HIS A 177 63.97 20.24 17.39
N ARG A 178 64.63 20.48 16.24
CA ARG A 178 66.09 20.60 16.11
C ARG A 178 66.75 21.58 17.09
N GLN A 179 66.05 22.63 17.53
CA GLN A 179 66.57 23.59 18.52
C GLN A 179 66.47 23.11 19.98
N ASN A 180 65.49 22.26 20.35
CA ASN A 180 65.36 21.79 21.74
C ASN A 180 66.19 20.54 22.03
N SER A 181 66.46 19.72 21.02
CA SER A 181 67.30 18.52 21.16
C SER A 181 68.78 18.86 21.40
N ALA A 182 69.29 19.97 20.84
CA ALA A 182 70.63 20.48 21.16
C ALA A 182 70.77 20.88 22.64
N GLY A 183 69.72 21.46 23.23
CA GLY A 183 69.71 21.85 24.65
C GLY A 183 69.78 20.65 25.59
N LEU A 184 69.05 19.57 25.30
CA LEU A 184 69.08 18.34 26.09
C LEU A 184 70.45 17.63 26.02
N PHE A 185 71.12 17.67 24.87
CA PHE A 185 72.45 17.08 24.71
C PHE A 185 73.52 17.84 25.49
N LEU A 186 73.49 19.18 25.46
CA LEU A 186 74.39 20.02 26.25
C LEU A 186 74.13 19.86 27.75
N LEU A 187 72.87 19.77 28.17
CA LEU A 187 72.52 19.54 29.58
C LEU A 187 72.98 18.16 30.07
N GLY A 188 72.88 17.13 29.22
CA GLY A 188 73.42 15.80 29.51
C GLY A 188 74.95 15.79 29.67
N ILE A 189 75.68 16.54 28.85
CA ILE A 189 77.16 16.66 28.95
C ILE A 189 77.55 17.39 30.25
N VAL A 190 76.84 18.45 30.63
CA VAL A 190 77.13 19.21 31.86
C VAL A 190 76.88 18.36 33.11
N VAL A 191 75.77 17.62 33.16
CA VAL A 191 75.47 16.73 34.29
C VAL A 191 76.41 15.53 34.33
N GLY A 192 76.72 14.95 33.18
CA GLY A 192 77.65 13.82 33.06
C GLY A 192 79.08 14.18 33.46
N GLY A 193 79.57 15.36 33.08
CA GLY A 193 80.90 15.84 33.48
C GLY A 193 80.99 16.38 34.90
N PHE A 194 79.86 16.56 35.61
CA PHE A 194 79.85 16.93 37.02
C PHE A 194 79.83 15.71 37.95
N PHE A 195 79.32 14.58 37.46
CA PHE A 195 79.20 13.33 38.22
C PHE A 195 80.26 12.27 37.89
N PHE A 196 81.14 12.51 36.92
CA PHE A 196 82.26 11.65 36.53
C PHE A 196 83.53 12.47 36.32
#